data_AF-A0A352X2U9-F1
#
_entry.id   AF-A0A352X2U9-F1
#
_cell.length_a   1.000
_cell.length_b   1.000
_cell.length_c   1.000
_cell.angle_alpha   90.00
_cell.angle_beta   90.00
_cell.angle_gamma   90.00
#
_symmetry.space_group_name_H-M   'P 1'
#
loop_
_entity.id
_entity.type
_entity.pdbx_description
1 polymer ?
#
loop_
_entity_poly.entity_id
_entity_poly.type
_entity_poly.pdbx_seq_one_letter_code
_entity_poly.pdbx_strand_id
1 'polypeptide(L)'
;MILRIFAARAGAELERIQAEEALKQSEEREREKAERLQLTLTELKRTQSQLIQSAKMSALGQMVAGIAHEINNPVSFISCNINFARSYFQDLLSIVEAYQKNSSNPTPEIEKLIAENQLDFLREDWSKLIQSMAVGAERIQEIVQSLKLFSRLDEAEVKPTDIHQAIDNTLLILQHRLRSVGKASEIEVIKNYGKLPLITCYSSQLNQVFMNLLNNAIDALENQPSPRIITINTVPVSAKEQKTTNNRQSTTDKVIIRIADNGAGMKQEVQQKIFDPFF
;
A
#
# COMPACT_ATOMS: atom_id res chain seq x y z
N MET A 1 -41.58 -71.05 35.57
CA MET A 1 -42.02 -70.22 34.42
C MET A 1 -41.73 -68.73 34.64
N ILE A 2 -42.10 -68.16 35.79
CA ILE A 2 -41.92 -66.72 36.12
C ILE A 2 -40.45 -66.28 36.12
N LEU A 3 -39.51 -67.08 36.66
CA LEU A 3 -38.09 -66.73 36.70
C LEU A 3 -37.44 -66.57 35.31
N ARG A 4 -37.86 -67.37 34.32
CA ARG A 4 -37.36 -67.26 32.94
C ARG A 4 -37.83 -65.98 32.25
N ILE A 5 -39.04 -65.54 32.55
CA ILE A 5 -39.61 -64.29 32.00
C ILE A 5 -38.89 -63.08 32.60
N PHE A 6 -38.60 -63.09 33.89
CA PHE A 6 -37.83 -62.03 34.55
C PHE A 6 -36.39 -61.95 34.05
N ALA A 7 -35.71 -63.09 33.88
CA ALA A 7 -34.35 -63.12 33.33
C ALA A 7 -34.29 -62.60 31.89
N ALA A 8 -35.25 -63.00 31.04
CA ALA A 8 -35.33 -62.49 29.67
C ALA A 8 -35.61 -60.98 29.61
N ARG A 9 -36.48 -60.47 30.50
CA ARG A 9 -36.80 -59.03 30.56
C ARG A 9 -35.63 -58.20 31.08
N ALA A 10 -34.89 -58.71 32.08
CA ALA A 10 -33.69 -58.05 32.59
C ALA A 10 -32.55 -58.02 31.54
N GLY A 11 -32.39 -59.10 30.76
CA GLY A 11 -31.44 -59.13 29.64
C GLY A 11 -31.78 -58.10 28.56
N ALA A 12 -33.05 -58.02 28.16
CA ALA A 12 -33.51 -57.04 27.17
C ALA A 12 -33.37 -55.58 27.64
N GLU A 13 -33.60 -55.30 28.93
CA GLU A 13 -33.41 -53.95 29.47
C GLU A 13 -31.92 -53.56 29.51
N LEU A 14 -31.03 -54.51 29.84
CA LEU A 14 -29.58 -54.30 29.83
C LEU A 14 -29.06 -54.03 28.41
N GLU A 15 -29.53 -54.79 27.42
CA GLU A 15 -29.22 -54.57 26.00
C GLU A 15 -29.70 -53.19 25.52
N ARG A 16 -30.89 -52.75 25.96
CA ARG A 16 -31.41 -51.42 25.60
C ARG A 16 -30.55 -50.29 26.16
N ILE A 17 -30.14 -50.38 27.43
CA ILE A 17 -29.28 -49.38 28.07
C ILE A 17 -27.93 -49.32 27.37
N GLN A 18 -27.33 -50.47 27.05
CA GLN A 18 -26.06 -50.52 26.30
C GLN A 18 -26.20 -49.94 24.89
N ALA A 19 -27.32 -50.18 24.21
CA ALA A 19 -27.59 -49.62 22.89
C ALA A 19 -27.80 -48.10 22.92
N GLU A 20 -28.52 -47.57 23.91
CA GLU A 20 -28.70 -46.13 24.12
C GLU A 20 -27.37 -45.44 24.43
N GLU A 21 -26.53 -46.04 25.27
CA GLU A 21 -25.22 -45.49 25.62
C GLU A 21 -24.26 -45.51 24.43
N ALA A 22 -24.25 -46.60 23.64
CA ALA A 22 -23.49 -46.69 22.39
C ALA A 22 -23.96 -45.67 21.34
N LEU A 23 -25.27 -45.46 21.21
CA LEU A 23 -25.84 -44.46 20.31
C LEU A 23 -25.40 -43.06 20.71
N LYS A 24 -25.51 -42.72 21.99
CA LYS A 24 -25.11 -41.41 22.53
C LYS A 24 -23.62 -41.14 22.30
N GLN A 25 -22.76 -42.13 22.54
CA GLN A 25 -21.32 -42.03 22.24
C GLN A 25 -21.02 -41.92 20.74
N SER A 26 -21.88 -42.48 19.87
CA SER A 26 -21.75 -42.34 18.42
C SER A 26 -22.15 -40.95 17.95
N GLU A 27 -23.26 -40.41 18.48
CA GLU A 27 -23.73 -39.06 18.18
C GLU A 27 -22.72 -38.00 18.62
N GLU A 28 -22.15 -38.13 19.82
CA GLU A 28 -21.08 -37.24 20.32
C GLU A 28 -19.88 -37.26 19.37
N ARG A 29 -19.42 -38.46 18.97
CA ARG A 29 -18.30 -38.61 18.03
C ARG A 29 -18.59 -38.02 16.65
N GLU A 30 -19.81 -38.17 16.14
CA GLU A 30 -20.19 -37.54 14.86
C GLU A 30 -20.25 -36.02 14.97
N ARG A 31 -20.72 -35.49 16.11
CA ARG A 31 -20.72 -34.05 16.36
C ARG A 31 -19.31 -33.48 16.44
N GLU A 32 -18.41 -34.12 17.17
CA GLU A 32 -16.99 -33.73 17.25
C GLU A 32 -16.32 -33.73 15.86
N LYS A 33 -16.60 -34.76 15.05
CA LYS A 33 -16.10 -34.82 13.67
C LYS A 33 -16.67 -33.69 12.81
N ALA A 34 -17.96 -33.40 12.92
CA ALA A 34 -18.61 -32.34 12.15
C ALA A 34 -18.02 -30.96 12.49
N GLU A 35 -17.81 -30.67 13.78
CA GLU A 35 -17.18 -29.43 14.24
C GLU A 35 -15.73 -29.32 13.74
N ARG A 36 -14.95 -30.41 13.84
CA ARG A 36 -13.57 -30.45 13.33
C ARG A 36 -13.49 -30.29 11.82
N LEU A 37 -14.42 -30.91 11.08
CA LEU A 37 -14.52 -30.77 9.63
C LEU A 37 -14.84 -29.32 9.24
N GLN A 38 -15.77 -28.68 9.95
CA GLN A 38 -16.14 -27.28 9.70
C GLN A 38 -14.95 -26.33 9.94
N LEU A 39 -14.21 -26.53 11.03
CA LEU A 39 -12.97 -25.79 11.30
C LEU A 39 -11.95 -25.97 10.17
N THR A 40 -11.74 -27.22 9.74
CA THR A 40 -10.77 -27.57 8.70
C THR A 40 -11.16 -26.96 7.34
N LEU A 41 -12.44 -26.99 6.99
CA LEU A 41 -12.96 -26.35 5.77
C LEU A 41 -12.79 -24.84 5.79
N THR A 42 -12.98 -24.22 6.95
CA THR A 42 -12.79 -22.77 7.12
C THR A 42 -11.32 -22.39 6.94
N GLU A 43 -10.41 -23.15 7.54
CA GLU A 43 -8.96 -22.97 7.42
C GLU A 43 -8.47 -23.21 5.98
N LEU A 44 -9.01 -24.24 5.31
CA LEU A 44 -8.69 -24.55 3.91
C LEU A 44 -9.11 -23.41 2.98
N LYS A 45 -10.36 -22.92 3.12
CA LYS A 45 -10.86 -21.79 2.32
C LYS A 45 -10.00 -20.54 2.52
N ARG A 46 -9.65 -20.23 3.77
CA ARG A 46 -8.77 -19.10 4.10
C ARG A 46 -7.41 -19.24 3.43
N THR A 47 -6.79 -20.42 3.53
CA THR A 47 -5.48 -20.70 2.93
C THR A 47 -5.53 -20.58 1.41
N GLN A 48 -6.58 -21.11 0.75
CA GLN A 48 -6.76 -20.96 -0.69
C GLN A 48 -6.90 -19.51 -1.12
N SER A 49 -7.70 -18.71 -0.42
CA SER A 49 -7.83 -17.28 -0.71
C SER A 49 -6.49 -16.54 -0.59
N GLN A 50 -5.72 -16.85 0.45
CA GLN A 50 -4.37 -16.28 0.64
C GLN A 50 -3.42 -16.67 -0.49
N LEU A 51 -3.42 -17.93 -0.91
CA LEU A 51 -2.58 -18.41 -2.02
C LEU A 51 -2.97 -17.74 -3.34
N ILE A 52 -4.26 -17.61 -3.63
CA ILE A 52 -4.74 -16.90 -4.83
C ILE A 52 -4.30 -15.44 -4.81
N GLN A 53 -4.41 -14.76 -3.68
CA GLN A 53 -4.03 -13.36 -3.55
C GLN A 53 -2.51 -13.16 -3.68
N SER A 54 -1.72 -14.04 -3.07
CA SER A 54 -0.26 -14.06 -3.21
C SER A 54 0.16 -14.33 -4.67
N ALA A 55 -0.47 -15.29 -5.34
CA ALA A 55 -0.20 -15.56 -6.76
C ALA A 55 -0.56 -14.37 -7.65
N LYS A 56 -1.69 -13.68 -7.38
CA LYS A 56 -2.06 -12.45 -8.09
C LYS A 56 -1.05 -11.33 -7.90
N MET A 57 -0.56 -11.12 -6.67
CA MET A 57 0.44 -10.10 -6.38
C MET A 57 1.80 -10.43 -7.02
N SER A 58 2.21 -11.70 -6.99
CA SER A 58 3.45 -12.15 -7.63
C SER A 58 3.40 -11.99 -9.16
N ALA A 59 2.28 -12.38 -9.78
CA ALA A 59 2.06 -12.20 -11.21
C ALA A 59 1.99 -10.71 -11.59
N LEU A 60 1.30 -9.89 -10.79
CA LEU A 60 1.27 -8.44 -10.95
C LEU A 60 2.69 -7.86 -10.80
N GLY A 61 3.49 -8.34 -9.86
CA GLY A 61 4.86 -7.89 -9.64
C GLY A 61 5.77 -8.13 -10.85
N GLN A 62 5.74 -9.33 -11.42
CA GLN A 62 6.50 -9.64 -12.64
C GLN A 62 6.05 -8.79 -13.83
N MET A 63 4.73 -8.65 -14.03
CA MET A 63 4.17 -7.84 -15.12
C MET A 63 4.50 -6.36 -14.96
N VAL A 64 4.38 -5.85 -13.73
CA VAL A 64 4.72 -4.48 -13.36
C VAL A 64 6.21 -4.21 -13.58
N ALA A 65 7.10 -5.15 -13.30
CA ALA A 65 8.53 -4.98 -13.57
C ALA A 65 8.83 -4.84 -15.08
N GLY A 66 8.13 -5.61 -15.93
CA GLY A 66 8.20 -5.49 -17.38
C GLY A 66 7.63 -4.17 -17.90
N ILE A 67 6.40 -3.83 -17.50
CA ILE A 67 5.74 -2.57 -17.84
C ILE A 67 6.56 -1.37 -17.35
N ALA A 68 7.15 -1.46 -16.15
CA ALA A 68 8.01 -0.42 -15.61
C ALA A 68 9.21 -0.16 -16.53
N HIS A 69 9.82 -1.21 -17.08
CA HIS A 69 10.92 -1.06 -18.02
C HIS A 69 10.44 -0.45 -19.35
N GLU A 70 9.29 -0.86 -19.85
CA GLU A 70 8.72 -0.36 -21.11
C GLU A 70 8.21 1.08 -21.01
N ILE A 71 7.75 1.53 -19.84
CA ILE A 71 7.36 2.92 -19.59
C ILE A 71 8.57 3.80 -19.28
N ASN A 72 9.54 3.30 -18.48
CA ASN A 72 10.71 4.11 -18.16
C ASN A 72 11.53 4.47 -19.39
N ASN A 73 11.59 3.59 -20.40
CA ASN A 73 12.32 3.86 -21.63
C ASN A 73 11.85 5.16 -22.32
N PRO A 74 10.61 5.28 -22.82
CA PRO A 74 10.11 6.50 -23.45
C PRO A 74 10.14 7.70 -22.52
N VAL A 75 9.86 7.53 -21.22
CA VAL A 75 9.91 8.63 -20.25
C VAL A 75 11.32 9.17 -20.04
N SER A 76 12.32 8.28 -20.02
CA SER A 76 13.74 8.67 -19.95
C SER A 76 14.16 9.39 -21.22
N PHE A 77 13.72 8.92 -22.39
CA PHE A 77 13.93 9.63 -23.66
C PHE A 77 13.31 11.03 -23.63
N ILE A 78 12.06 11.17 -23.17
CA ILE A 78 11.37 12.46 -23.07
C ILE A 78 12.11 13.38 -22.09
N SER A 79 12.41 12.91 -20.87
CA SER A 79 13.08 13.71 -19.83
C SER A 79 14.47 14.19 -20.27
N CYS A 80 15.21 13.34 -20.99
CA CYS A 80 16.52 13.69 -21.52
C CYS A 80 16.42 14.76 -22.63
N ASN A 81 15.51 14.56 -23.59
CA ASN A 81 15.35 15.47 -24.72
C ASN A 81 14.72 16.81 -24.34
N ILE A 82 13.88 16.89 -23.30
CA ILE A 82 13.32 18.15 -22.81
C ILE A 82 14.44 19.12 -22.37
N ASN A 83 15.50 18.61 -21.73
CA ASN A 83 16.62 19.44 -21.31
C ASN A 83 17.38 20.02 -22.51
N PHE A 84 17.60 19.23 -23.56
CA PHE A 84 18.22 19.70 -24.80
C PHE A 84 17.33 20.71 -25.53
N ALA A 85 16.03 20.44 -25.66
CA ALA A 85 15.08 21.36 -26.26
C ALA A 85 15.08 22.71 -25.54
N ARG A 86 15.09 22.69 -24.20
CA ARG A 86 15.20 23.91 -23.37
C ARG A 86 16.48 24.69 -23.68
N SER A 87 17.63 24.00 -23.71
CA SER A 87 18.93 24.61 -24.00
C SER A 87 18.97 25.22 -25.39
N TYR A 88 18.56 24.48 -26.42
CA TYR A 88 18.59 24.96 -27.81
C TYR A 88 17.70 26.20 -27.99
N PHE A 89 16.53 26.22 -27.36
CA PHE A 89 15.68 27.40 -27.41
C PHE A 89 16.29 28.60 -26.67
N GLN A 90 16.92 28.38 -25.51
CA GLN A 90 17.62 29.44 -24.77
C GLN A 90 18.81 30.00 -25.56
N ASP A 91 19.56 29.15 -26.27
CA ASP A 91 20.67 29.56 -27.14
C ASP A 91 20.15 30.42 -28.30
N LEU A 92 19.07 29.99 -28.96
CA LEU A 92 18.42 30.76 -30.02
C LEU A 92 17.92 32.11 -29.51
N LEU A 93 17.26 32.14 -28.35
CA LEU A 93 16.77 33.37 -27.73
C LEU A 93 17.92 34.33 -27.42
N SER A 94 19.03 33.81 -26.90
CA SER A 94 20.23 34.60 -26.60
C SER A 94 20.84 35.24 -27.86
N ILE A 95 20.83 34.54 -28.99
CA ILE A 95 21.26 35.07 -30.29
C ILE A 95 20.34 36.21 -30.74
N VAL A 96 19.02 36.02 -30.63
CA VAL A 96 18.03 37.04 -31.00
C VAL A 96 18.15 38.28 -30.11
N GLU A 97 18.29 38.11 -28.80
CA GLU A 97 18.53 39.21 -27.85
C GLU A 97 19.83 39.96 -28.15
N ALA A 98 20.91 39.25 -28.49
CA ALA A 98 22.18 39.87 -28.87
C ALA A 98 22.07 40.67 -30.18
N TYR A 99 21.29 40.19 -31.15
CA TYR A 99 21.01 40.91 -32.39
C TYR A 99 20.20 42.17 -32.14
N GLN A 100 19.15 42.10 -31.31
CA GLN A 100 18.34 43.25 -30.91
C GLN A 100 19.16 44.32 -30.16
N LYS A 101 20.07 43.90 -29.29
CA LYS A 101 20.87 44.81 -28.47
C LYS A 101 21.95 45.57 -29.26
N ASN A 102 22.53 44.93 -30.29
CA ASN A 102 23.63 45.49 -31.07
C ASN A 102 23.18 46.19 -32.37
N SER A 103 21.93 45.99 -32.81
CA SER A 103 21.40 46.64 -34.00
C SER A 103 20.75 47.97 -33.61
N SER A 104 21.37 49.10 -33.97
CA SER A 104 20.85 50.44 -33.66
C SER A 104 19.56 50.82 -34.42
N ASN A 105 19.15 50.01 -35.40
CA ASN A 105 17.85 50.08 -36.09
C ASN A 105 17.58 48.69 -36.71
N PRO A 106 16.72 47.83 -36.12
CA PRO A 106 16.25 46.64 -36.82
C PRO A 106 15.56 47.05 -38.12
N THR A 107 15.78 46.32 -39.21
CA THR A 107 15.06 46.59 -40.47
C THR A 107 13.55 46.43 -40.24
N PRO A 108 12.69 47.22 -40.92
CA PRO A 108 11.23 47.12 -40.77
C PRO A 108 10.69 45.69 -41.00
N GLU A 109 11.40 44.91 -41.81
CA GLU A 109 11.11 43.50 -42.08
C GLU A 109 11.30 42.60 -40.84
N ILE A 110 12.30 42.88 -40.00
CA ILE A 110 12.57 42.15 -38.75
C ILE A 110 11.58 42.56 -37.66
N GLU A 111 11.24 43.85 -37.55
CA GLU A 111 10.22 44.32 -36.60
C GLU A 111 8.85 43.69 -36.91
N LYS A 112 8.50 43.61 -38.19
CA LYS A 112 7.29 42.94 -38.65
C LYS A 112 7.29 41.45 -38.28
N LEU A 113 8.40 40.74 -38.52
CA LEU A 113 8.52 39.32 -38.16
C LEU A 113 8.41 39.09 -36.65
N ILE A 114 9.03 39.93 -35.82
CA ILE A 114 8.92 39.83 -34.35
C ILE A 114 7.47 40.02 -33.89
N ALA A 115 6.77 41.02 -34.45
CA ALA A 115 5.38 41.30 -34.12
C ALA A 115 4.42 40.20 -34.61
N GLU A 116 4.59 39.70 -35.84
CA GLU A 116 3.76 38.63 -36.41
C GLU A 116 3.93 37.30 -35.66
N ASN A 117 5.15 36.99 -35.22
CA ASN A 117 5.44 35.75 -34.49
C ASN A 117 5.25 35.87 -32.97
N GLN A 118 4.91 37.06 -32.45
CA GLN A 118 4.70 37.31 -31.02
C GLN A 118 5.82 36.74 -30.14
N LEU A 119 7.06 37.13 -30.45
CA LEU A 119 8.26 36.51 -29.86
C LEU A 119 8.27 36.51 -28.32
N ASP A 120 7.78 37.58 -27.68
CA ASP A 120 7.68 37.68 -26.23
C ASP A 120 6.69 36.65 -25.65
N PHE A 121 5.57 36.43 -26.33
CA PHE A 121 4.61 35.38 -25.97
C PHE A 121 5.23 33.99 -26.12
N LEU A 122 5.91 33.72 -27.25
CA LEU A 122 6.59 32.44 -27.50
C LEU A 122 7.64 32.14 -26.42
N ARG A 123 8.40 33.15 -25.98
CA ARG A 123 9.38 33.01 -24.90
C ARG A 123 8.73 32.53 -23.60
N GLU A 124 7.67 33.19 -23.17
CA GLU A 124 6.96 32.84 -21.94
C GLU A 124 6.26 31.48 -22.04
N ASP A 125 5.58 31.23 -23.16
CA ASP A 125 4.80 30.01 -23.36
C ASP A 125 5.69 28.79 -23.51
N TRP A 126 6.81 28.89 -24.22
CA TRP A 126 7.80 27.82 -24.32
C TRP A 126 8.32 27.36 -22.96
N SER A 127 8.64 28.31 -22.08
CA SER A 127 9.10 27.99 -20.72
C SER A 127 8.06 27.22 -19.94
N LYS A 128 6.78 27.65 -20.02
CA LYS A 128 5.65 26.96 -19.36
C LYS A 128 5.41 25.56 -19.94
N LEU A 129 5.45 25.41 -21.27
CA LEU A 129 5.28 24.14 -21.96
C LEU A 129 6.35 23.12 -21.58
N ILE A 130 7.62 23.52 -21.64
CA ILE A 130 8.75 22.67 -21.25
C ILE A 130 8.67 22.27 -19.79
N GLN A 131 8.32 23.20 -18.90
CA GLN A 131 8.15 22.90 -17.48
C GLN A 131 7.00 21.91 -17.26
N SER A 132 5.87 22.08 -17.93
CA SER A 132 4.73 21.17 -17.84
C SER A 132 5.09 19.75 -18.31
N MET A 133 5.84 19.62 -19.41
CA MET A 133 6.30 18.33 -19.91
C MET A 133 7.29 17.67 -18.94
N ALA A 134 8.21 18.46 -18.35
CA ALA A 134 9.18 17.95 -17.38
C ALA A 134 8.48 17.39 -16.13
N VAL A 135 7.54 18.15 -15.56
CA VAL A 135 6.74 17.72 -14.39
C VAL A 135 5.94 16.46 -14.71
N GLY A 136 5.35 16.37 -15.91
CA GLY A 136 4.63 15.18 -16.35
C GLY A 136 5.53 13.94 -16.44
N ALA A 137 6.73 14.10 -17.01
CA ALA A 137 7.69 13.01 -17.15
C ALA A 137 8.22 12.53 -15.80
N GLU A 138 8.58 13.47 -14.90
CA GLU A 138 9.01 13.17 -13.52
C GLU A 138 7.93 12.38 -12.77
N ARG A 139 6.67 12.81 -12.85
CA ARG A 139 5.55 12.10 -12.22
C ARG A 139 5.39 10.66 -12.74
N ILE A 140 5.60 10.42 -14.03
CA ILE A 140 5.56 9.05 -14.56
C ILE A 140 6.73 8.23 -14.04
N GLN A 141 7.94 8.80 -13.94
CA GLN A 141 9.09 8.11 -13.33
C GLN A 141 8.81 7.72 -11.87
N GLU A 142 8.21 8.62 -11.08
CA GLU A 142 7.82 8.34 -9.69
C GLU A 142 6.83 7.18 -9.59
N ILE A 143 5.79 7.18 -10.43
CA ILE A 143 4.78 6.10 -10.47
C ILE A 143 5.45 4.76 -10.83
N VAL A 144 6.28 4.76 -11.87
CA VAL A 144 6.98 3.56 -12.34
C VAL A 144 7.97 3.04 -11.29
N GLN A 145 8.67 3.93 -10.61
CA GLN A 145 9.60 3.57 -9.54
C GLN A 145 8.87 2.98 -8.34
N SER A 146 7.74 3.56 -7.95
CA SER A 146 6.86 3.05 -6.89
C SER A 146 6.33 1.66 -7.21
N LEU A 147 5.89 1.47 -8.44
CA LEU A 147 5.43 0.18 -8.97
C LEU A 147 6.54 -0.88 -8.95
N LYS A 148 7.76 -0.52 -9.34
CA LYS A 148 8.93 -1.42 -9.33
C LYS A 148 9.41 -1.75 -7.91
N LEU A 149 9.32 -0.79 -7.00
CA LEU A 149 9.56 -1.03 -5.58
C LEU A 149 8.52 -2.02 -5.07
N PHE A 150 7.23 -1.76 -5.27
CA PHE A 150 6.15 -2.66 -4.89
C PHE A 150 6.31 -4.09 -5.42
N SER A 151 6.68 -4.25 -6.69
CA SER A 151 6.88 -5.60 -7.26
C SER A 151 8.07 -6.35 -6.67
N ARG A 152 9.14 -5.64 -6.29
CA ARG A 152 10.31 -6.21 -5.59
C ARG A 152 10.05 -6.46 -4.11
N LEU A 153 9.01 -5.86 -3.55
CA LEU A 153 8.65 -6.08 -2.16
C LEU A 153 8.12 -7.51 -1.96
N ASP A 154 7.56 -8.17 -2.97
CA ASP A 154 7.00 -9.54 -2.95
C ASP A 154 8.03 -10.69 -2.82
N GLU A 155 9.33 -10.38 -2.64
CA GLU A 155 10.33 -11.39 -2.29
C GLU A 155 10.00 -12.02 -0.92
N ALA A 156 9.98 -13.36 -0.87
CA ALA A 156 9.67 -14.15 0.32
C ALA A 156 10.85 -14.28 1.31
N GLU A 157 11.84 -13.37 1.22
CA GLU A 157 13.04 -13.42 2.05
C GLU A 157 12.96 -12.44 3.21
N VAL A 158 13.37 -12.92 4.39
CA VAL A 158 13.56 -12.09 5.57
C VAL A 158 14.79 -11.22 5.34
N LYS A 159 14.63 -9.90 5.32
CA LYS A 159 15.73 -8.96 5.10
C LYS A 159 15.65 -7.74 6.02
N PRO A 160 16.80 -7.11 6.36
CA PRO A 160 16.82 -5.82 7.01
C PRO A 160 16.04 -4.80 6.16
N THR A 161 14.99 -4.23 6.73
CA THR A 161 14.04 -3.35 6.04
C THR A 161 13.94 -2.04 6.78
N ASP A 162 13.99 -0.94 6.03
CA ASP A 162 13.61 0.38 6.54
C ASP A 162 12.09 0.52 6.50
N ILE A 163 11.48 0.60 7.69
CA ILE A 163 10.04 0.70 7.85
C ILE A 163 9.51 2.05 7.35
N HIS A 164 10.25 3.14 7.53
CA HIS A 164 9.81 4.45 7.06
C HIS A 164 9.77 4.47 5.54
N GLN A 165 10.80 3.91 4.89
CA GLN A 165 10.82 3.78 3.44
C GLN A 165 9.66 2.92 2.92
N ALA A 166 9.34 1.81 3.60
CA ALA A 166 8.21 0.95 3.26
C ALA A 166 6.86 1.71 3.32
N ILE A 167 6.64 2.48 4.38
CA ILE A 167 5.44 3.31 4.55
C ILE A 167 5.39 4.42 3.47
N ASP A 168 6.50 5.12 3.24
CA ASP A 168 6.55 6.21 2.27
C ASP A 168 6.31 5.72 0.83
N ASN A 169 6.87 4.57 0.45
CA ASN A 169 6.58 3.93 -0.84
C ASN A 169 5.10 3.58 -0.99
N THR A 170 4.49 3.08 0.09
CA THR A 170 3.06 2.75 0.14
C THR A 170 2.20 4.00 -0.04
N LEU A 171 2.54 5.10 0.65
CA LEU A 171 1.86 6.39 0.51
C LEU A 171 1.99 6.96 -0.90
N LEU A 172 3.14 6.79 -1.56
CA LEU A 172 3.35 7.24 -2.92
C LEU A 172 2.44 6.51 -3.93
N ILE A 173 2.26 5.21 -3.77
CA ILE A 173 1.29 4.42 -4.57
C ILE A 173 -0.14 4.92 -4.36
N LEU A 174 -0.49 5.24 -3.11
CA LEU A 174 -1.82 5.74 -2.73
C LEU A 174 -2.00 7.25 -2.95
N GLN A 175 -0.99 7.95 -3.49
CA GLN A 175 -1.03 9.41 -3.67
C GLN A 175 -2.23 9.87 -4.50
N HIS A 176 -2.64 9.09 -5.51
CA HIS A 176 -3.80 9.40 -6.34
C HIS A 176 -5.14 9.32 -5.57
N ARG A 177 -5.22 8.52 -4.50
CA ARG A 177 -6.40 8.43 -3.63
C ARG A 177 -6.39 9.51 -2.54
N LEU A 178 -5.20 9.86 -2.05
CA LEU A 178 -5.00 10.93 -1.06
C LEU A 178 -5.32 12.31 -1.66
N ARG A 179 -4.95 12.53 -2.93
CA ARG A 179 -5.27 13.73 -3.71
C ARG A 179 -6.60 13.53 -4.43
N SER A 180 -7.69 13.96 -3.81
CA SER A 180 -9.01 13.84 -4.45
C SER A 180 -9.07 14.62 -5.76
N VAL A 181 -9.65 14.01 -6.79
CA VAL A 181 -9.97 14.66 -8.07
C VAL A 181 -11.36 15.28 -7.94
N GLY A 182 -11.46 16.59 -7.62
CA GLY A 182 -12.73 17.33 -7.60
C GLY A 182 -12.95 18.21 -6.36
N LYS A 183 -14.22 18.38 -5.95
CA LYS A 183 -14.67 19.25 -4.84
C LYS A 183 -14.40 18.69 -3.43
N ALA A 184 -13.89 17.47 -3.29
CA ALA A 184 -13.53 16.90 -2.00
C ALA A 184 -12.14 17.37 -1.59
N SER A 185 -11.98 17.80 -0.33
CA SER A 185 -10.67 18.24 0.19
C SER A 185 -9.66 17.09 0.23
N GLU A 186 -8.40 17.44 -0.03
CA GLU A 186 -7.23 16.54 0.06
C GLU A 186 -7.11 15.93 1.47
N ILE A 187 -6.67 14.67 1.55
CA ILE A 187 -6.38 14.01 2.82
C ILE A 187 -4.96 14.39 3.24
N GLU A 188 -4.84 15.05 4.39
CA GLU A 188 -3.55 15.40 4.97
C GLU A 188 -2.92 14.19 5.67
N VAL A 189 -1.66 13.88 5.35
CA VAL A 189 -0.91 12.79 5.99
C VAL A 189 0.16 13.37 6.90
N ILE A 190 -0.02 13.21 8.21
CA ILE A 190 0.91 13.66 9.24
C ILE A 190 1.84 12.50 9.61
N LYS A 191 3.14 12.67 9.40
CA LYS A 191 4.17 11.65 9.63
C LYS A 191 5.04 12.00 10.84
N ASN A 192 4.84 11.32 11.96
CA ASN A 192 5.69 11.44 13.14
C ASN A 192 6.58 10.20 13.27
N TYR A 193 7.67 10.21 12.51
CA TYR A 193 8.62 9.10 12.49
C TYR A 193 9.61 9.21 13.64
N GLY A 194 9.55 8.25 14.57
CA GLY A 194 10.59 8.06 15.58
C GLY A 194 11.84 7.43 14.97
N LYS A 195 12.99 7.53 15.62
CA LYS A 195 14.23 6.89 15.14
C LYS A 195 14.13 5.37 15.30
N LEU A 196 14.03 4.66 14.18
CA LEU A 196 13.97 3.20 14.13
C LEU A 196 15.27 2.63 13.54
N PRO A 197 15.79 1.50 14.05
CA PRO A 197 16.80 0.73 13.34
C PRO A 197 16.17 0.00 12.15
N LEU A 198 17.03 -0.56 11.28
CA LEU A 198 16.58 -1.53 10.28
C LEU A 198 15.98 -2.75 10.97
N ILE A 199 14.80 -3.18 10.52
CA ILE A 199 14.07 -4.30 11.11
C ILE A 199 14.19 -5.50 10.18
N THR A 200 14.61 -6.63 10.73
CA THR A 200 14.69 -7.90 9.99
C THR A 200 13.30 -8.52 9.90
N CYS A 201 12.67 -8.46 8.74
CA CYS A 201 11.28 -8.90 8.55
C CYS A 201 10.98 -9.30 7.09
N TYR A 202 9.81 -9.89 6.87
CA TYR A 202 9.25 -10.08 5.53
C TYR A 202 8.71 -8.75 5.01
N SER A 203 9.53 -8.07 4.20
CA SER A 203 9.19 -6.74 3.66
C SER A 203 7.88 -6.77 2.87
N SER A 204 7.67 -7.77 2.01
CA SER A 204 6.42 -8.06 1.27
C SER A 204 5.18 -7.96 2.15
N GLN A 205 5.15 -8.78 3.18
CA GLN A 205 3.99 -8.94 4.06
C GLN A 205 3.72 -7.65 4.83
N LEU A 206 4.76 -6.94 5.29
CA LEU A 206 4.58 -5.64 5.94
C LEU A 206 4.02 -4.58 4.99
N ASN A 207 4.46 -4.54 3.74
CA ASN A 207 3.88 -3.62 2.77
C ASN A 207 2.41 -3.93 2.48
N GLN A 208 2.02 -5.20 2.45
CA GLN A 208 0.61 -5.58 2.35
C GLN A 208 -0.20 -5.09 3.57
N VAL A 209 0.38 -5.18 4.77
CA VAL A 209 -0.24 -4.61 5.99
C VAL A 209 -0.41 -3.10 5.84
N PHE A 210 0.62 -2.36 5.42
CA PHE A 210 0.53 -0.91 5.24
C PHE A 210 -0.49 -0.51 4.15
N MET A 211 -0.47 -1.19 3.00
CA MET A 211 -1.45 -0.96 1.92
C MET A 211 -2.89 -1.14 2.42
N ASN A 212 -3.16 -2.23 3.15
CA ASN A 212 -4.50 -2.52 3.62
C ASN A 212 -4.95 -1.51 4.69
N LEU A 213 -4.10 -1.21 5.67
CA LEU A 213 -4.43 -0.26 6.74
C LEU A 213 -4.65 1.16 6.19
N LEU A 214 -3.80 1.61 5.26
CA LEU A 214 -3.93 2.95 4.66
C LEU A 214 -5.13 3.05 3.72
N ASN A 215 -5.46 2.00 2.95
CA ASN A 215 -6.70 2.00 2.17
C ASN A 215 -7.93 2.08 3.07
N ASN A 216 -7.98 1.29 4.15
CA ASN A 216 -9.09 1.36 5.10
C ASN A 216 -9.25 2.75 5.73
N ALA A 217 -8.14 3.40 6.06
CA ALA A 217 -8.12 4.78 6.57
C ALA A 217 -8.65 5.78 5.52
N ILE A 218 -8.24 5.65 4.26
CA ILE A 218 -8.73 6.49 3.15
C ILE A 218 -10.23 6.29 2.93
N ASP A 219 -10.70 5.04 2.90
CA ASP A 219 -12.10 4.69 2.70
C ASP A 219 -12.98 5.25 3.83
N ALA A 220 -12.49 5.23 5.08
CA ALA A 220 -13.16 5.83 6.23
C ALA A 220 -13.31 7.35 6.13
N LEU A 221 -12.47 8.02 5.34
CA LEU A 221 -12.41 9.47 5.16
C LEU A 221 -13.12 9.98 3.88
N GLU A 222 -13.41 9.11 2.91
CA GLU A 222 -13.89 9.49 1.58
C GLU A 222 -15.18 10.35 1.62
N ASN A 223 -16.09 10.03 2.55
CA ASN A 223 -17.37 10.71 2.75
C ASN A 223 -17.41 11.65 3.97
N GLN A 224 -16.27 11.96 4.58
CA GLN A 224 -16.20 12.81 5.79
C GLN A 224 -15.99 14.29 5.44
N PRO A 225 -16.50 15.23 6.27
CA PRO A 225 -16.17 16.64 6.12
C PRO A 225 -14.70 16.91 6.45
N SER A 226 -14.17 18.01 5.93
CA SER A 226 -12.81 18.47 6.23
C SER A 226 -12.71 18.97 7.68
N PRO A 227 -11.56 18.81 8.36
CA PRO A 227 -10.29 18.27 7.86
C PRO A 227 -10.27 16.73 7.83
N ARG A 228 -9.62 16.16 6.82
CA ARG A 228 -9.41 14.71 6.67
C ARG A 228 -7.94 14.42 6.91
N ILE A 229 -7.63 13.67 7.96
CA ILE A 229 -6.25 13.52 8.45
C ILE A 229 -5.96 12.04 8.71
N ILE A 230 -4.81 11.59 8.21
CA ILE A 230 -4.20 10.32 8.59
C ILE A 230 -2.90 10.62 9.32
N THR A 231 -2.76 10.13 10.55
CA THR A 231 -1.56 10.29 11.37
C THR A 231 -0.81 8.96 11.46
N ILE A 232 0.47 8.96 11.10
CA ILE A 232 1.36 7.81 11.22
C ILE A 232 2.43 8.09 12.27
N ASN A 233 2.43 7.30 13.34
CA ASN A 233 3.39 7.41 14.43
C ASN A 233 4.22 6.13 14.52
N THR A 234 5.55 6.26 14.52
CA THR A 234 6.45 5.12 14.76
C THR A 234 7.28 5.34 16.01
N VAL A 235 7.32 4.34 16.91
CA VAL A 235 8.11 4.42 18.14
C VAL A 235 8.86 3.11 18.41
N PRO A 236 10.17 3.18 18.72
CA PRO A 236 10.88 2.01 19.23
C PRO A 236 10.43 1.73 20.68
N VAL A 237 10.30 0.46 21.02
CA VAL A 237 9.99 0.00 22.37
C VAL A 237 11.13 -0.90 22.83
N SER A 238 11.93 -0.38 23.76
CA SER A 238 12.89 -1.21 24.48
C SER A 238 12.12 -2.10 25.47
N ALA A 239 12.39 -3.40 25.47
CA ALA A 239 12.03 -4.23 26.61
C ALA A 239 12.71 -3.65 27.86
N LYS A 240 11.99 -3.63 28.98
CA LYS A 240 12.38 -2.98 30.24
C LYS A 240 13.89 -3.07 30.51
N GLU A 241 14.46 -1.93 30.91
CA GLU A 241 15.77 -1.83 31.53
C GLU A 241 15.94 -2.92 32.60
N GLN A 242 16.60 -4.04 32.27
CA GLN A 242 17.27 -4.82 33.29
C GLN A 242 18.48 -3.98 33.69
N LYS A 243 18.40 -3.42 34.91
CA LYS A 243 19.53 -2.87 35.64
C LYS A 243 20.56 -3.98 35.83
N THR A 244 21.42 -4.17 34.85
CA THR A 244 22.72 -4.80 35.05
C THR A 244 23.78 -3.85 34.54
N THR A 245 24.63 -3.50 35.49
CA THR A 245 25.72 -2.56 35.44
C THR A 245 26.68 -2.89 34.30
N ASN A 246 27.07 -1.85 33.57
CA ASN A 246 28.14 -1.78 32.55
C ASN A 246 27.80 -2.31 31.14
N ASN A 247 27.90 -1.40 30.17
CA ASN A 247 27.63 -1.50 28.72
C ASN A 247 26.14 -1.52 28.30
N ARG A 248 25.53 -0.32 28.36
CA ARG A 248 24.21 -0.03 27.78
C ARG A 248 24.29 0.02 26.24
N GLN A 249 24.06 -1.11 25.59
CA GLN A 249 23.54 -1.13 24.22
C GLN A 249 22.05 -1.46 24.34
N SER A 250 21.20 -0.43 24.20
CA SER A 250 19.75 -0.59 24.23
C SER A 250 19.33 -1.39 23.00
N THR A 251 19.06 -2.68 23.16
CA THR A 251 18.44 -3.50 22.13
C THR A 251 16.96 -3.13 22.06
N THR A 252 16.54 -2.49 20.97
CA THR A 252 15.13 -2.28 20.67
C THR A 252 14.52 -3.60 20.24
N ASP A 253 13.78 -4.25 21.14
CA ASP A 253 13.17 -5.55 20.88
C ASP A 253 11.89 -5.45 20.03
N LYS A 254 11.21 -4.31 20.06
CA LYS A 254 9.95 -4.11 19.35
C LYS A 254 9.84 -2.71 18.77
N VAL A 255 9.07 -2.59 17.70
CA VAL A 255 8.67 -1.32 17.11
C VAL A 255 7.16 -1.27 17.07
N ILE A 256 6.59 -0.15 17.46
CA ILE A 256 5.16 0.12 17.33
C ILE A 256 4.96 1.10 16.18
N ILE A 257 4.12 0.70 15.24
CA ILE A 257 3.63 1.52 14.13
C ILE A 257 2.15 1.76 14.39
N ARG A 258 1.73 3.02 14.53
CA ARG A 258 0.33 3.42 14.70
C ARG A 258 -0.10 4.21 13.49
N ILE A 259 -1.20 3.81 12.88
CA ILE A 259 -1.88 4.53 11.80
C ILE A 259 -3.26 4.88 12.34
N ALA A 260 -3.60 6.16 12.37
CA ALA A 260 -4.88 6.65 12.89
C ALA A 260 -5.51 7.61 11.88
N ASP A 261 -6.77 7.40 11.55
CA ASP A 261 -7.61 8.35 10.82
C ASP A 261 -8.55 9.10 11.77
N ASN A 262 -9.10 10.22 11.30
CA ASN A 262 -10.16 10.96 12.00
C ASN A 262 -11.54 10.74 11.36
N GLY A 263 -11.79 9.57 10.77
CA GLY A 263 -13.04 9.22 10.10
C GLY A 263 -14.18 8.87 11.06
N ALA A 264 -15.20 8.18 10.53
CA ALA A 264 -16.41 7.82 11.30
C ALA A 264 -16.15 6.85 12.46
N GLY A 265 -14.98 6.21 12.50
CA GLY A 265 -14.69 5.10 13.39
C GLY A 265 -15.59 3.89 13.16
N MET A 266 -15.54 2.93 14.08
CA MET A 266 -16.30 1.68 13.99
C MET A 266 -17.26 1.53 15.17
N LYS A 267 -18.49 1.10 14.90
CA LYS A 267 -19.45 0.72 15.94
C LYS A 267 -18.95 -0.50 16.72
N GLN A 268 -19.36 -0.64 17.98
CA GLN A 268 -18.90 -1.73 18.86
C GLN A 268 -19.21 -3.13 18.29
N GLU A 269 -20.36 -3.29 17.61
CA GLU A 269 -20.74 -4.53 16.93
C GLU A 269 -19.81 -4.88 15.75
N VAL A 270 -19.35 -3.86 15.01
CA VAL A 270 -18.41 -4.00 13.89
C VAL A 270 -17.03 -4.37 14.43
N GLN A 271 -16.57 -3.72 15.51
CA GLN A 271 -15.27 -3.97 16.15
C GLN A 271 -15.06 -5.43 16.55
N GLN A 272 -16.12 -6.15 16.94
CA GLN A 272 -16.04 -7.56 17.32
C GLN A 272 -15.82 -8.49 16.12
N LYS A 273 -16.16 -8.03 14.92
CA LYS A 273 -16.18 -8.84 13.69
C LYS A 273 -15.13 -8.42 12.67
N ILE A 274 -14.33 -7.38 12.92
CA ILE A 274 -13.33 -6.88 11.95
C ILE A 274 -12.24 -7.90 11.57
N PHE A 275 -12.06 -8.93 12.40
CA PHE A 275 -11.12 -10.03 12.13
C PHE A 275 -11.80 -11.27 11.55
N ASP A 276 -13.13 -11.26 11.44
CA ASP A 276 -13.91 -12.33 10.82
C ASP A 276 -13.78 -12.19 9.30
N PRO A 277 -13.34 -13.25 8.59
CA PRO A 277 -13.28 -13.21 7.13
C PRO A 277 -14.68 -12.91 6.53
N PHE A 278 -14.73 -12.01 5.54
CA PHE A 278 -15.93 -11.65 4.75
C PHE A 278 -17.03 -10.87 5.50
N PHE A 279 -16.72 -10.26 6.64
CA PHE A 279 -17.59 -9.30 7.31
C PHE A 279 -17.58 -7.92 6.64
#